data_AF-A0A4Q3SLU5-F1
#
_entry.id   AF-A0A4Q3SLU5-F1
#
_cell.length_a   1.000
_cell.length_b   1.000
_cell.length_c   1.000
_cell.angle_alpha   90.00
_cell.angle_beta   90.00
_cell.angle_gamma   90.00
#
_symmetry.space_group_name_H-M   'P 1'
#
loop_
_entity.id
_entity.type
_entity.pdbx_description
1 polymer ?
#
loop_
_entity_poly.entity_id
_entity_poly.type
_entity_poly.pdbx_seq_one_letter_code
_entity_poly.pdbx_strand_id
1 'polypeptide(L)'
;NVQASCGCTTPEWSKEPVEAGATSTIKVGYNAAAEGQFSKTVTIFFNGNQMKTLVISGTVYKTPATSAPANASISLLKQTNQ
;
A
#
# COMPACT_ATOMS: atom_id res chain seq x y z
N ASN A 1 14.19 -11.16 -10.54
CA ASN A 1 14.24 -9.69 -10.39
C ASN A 1 12.82 -9.17 -10.23
N VAL A 2 12.54 -8.21 -9.34
CA VAL A 2 11.20 -7.61 -9.20
C VAL A 2 11.30 -6.12 -9.48
N GLN A 3 10.51 -5.64 -10.44
CA GLN A 3 10.56 -4.26 -10.91
C GLN A 3 9.19 -3.59 -10.73
N ALA A 4 9.17 -2.46 -10.03
CA ALA A 4 7.99 -1.63 -9.90
C ALA A 4 7.86 -0.63 -11.06
N SER A 5 6.63 -0.26 -11.41
CA SER A 5 6.36 0.70 -12.50
C SER A 5 6.69 2.16 -12.16
N CYS A 6 6.75 2.54 -10.88
CA CYS A 6 7.09 3.89 -10.41
C CYS A 6 7.92 3.81 -9.12
N GLY A 7 8.70 4.86 -8.82
CA GLY A 7 9.40 5.02 -7.53
C GLY A 7 8.46 5.14 -6.31
N CYS A 8 7.15 5.25 -6.54
CA CYS A 8 6.12 5.26 -5.49
C CYS A 8 5.74 3.86 -4.98
N THR A 9 6.31 2.81 -5.57
CA THR A 9 6.09 1.41 -5.18
C THR A 9 7.45 0.75 -4.97
N THR A 10 7.67 0.22 -3.76
CA THR A 10 8.94 -0.41 -3.38
C THR A 10 8.70 -1.89 -3.13
N PRO A 11 9.17 -2.77 -4.04
CA PRO A 11 9.15 -4.19 -3.79
C PRO A 11 10.33 -4.60 -2.89
N GLU A 12 10.07 -5.54 -2.00
CA GLU A 12 11.05 -6.21 -1.16
C GLU A 12 10.85 -7.72 -1.33
N TRP A 13 11.91 -8.43 -1.72
CA TRP A 13 11.87 -9.86 -2.01
C TRP A 13 13.19 -10.52 -1.65
N SER A 14 13.16 -11.81 -1.31
CA SER A 14 14.39 -12.60 -1.16
C SER A 14 15.02 -12.84 -2.53
N LYS A 15 16.34 -12.64 -2.64
CA LYS A 15 17.11 -12.96 -3.84
C LYS A 15 17.58 -14.42 -3.86
N GLU A 16 17.28 -15.17 -2.80
CA GLU A 16 17.59 -16.59 -2.73
C GLU A 16 16.75 -17.36 -3.77
N PRO A 17 17.34 -18.41 -4.38
CA PRO A 17 16.59 -19.31 -5.25
C PRO A 17 15.40 -19.94 -4.51
N VAL A 18 14.24 -19.99 -5.16
CA VAL A 18 13.05 -20.67 -4.64
C VAL A 18 13.00 -22.05 -5.28
N GLU A 19 13.06 -23.10 -4.47
CA GLU A 19 12.98 -24.48 -4.96
C GLU A 19 11.61 -24.82 -5.56
N ALA A 20 11.56 -25.86 -6.40
CA ALA A 20 10.32 -26.32 -6.99
C ALA A 20 9.33 -26.77 -5.90
N GLY A 21 8.14 -26.18 -5.89
CA GLY A 21 7.12 -26.45 -4.86
C GLY A 21 7.24 -25.59 -3.60
N ALA A 22 8.33 -24.83 -3.44
CA ALA A 22 8.45 -23.86 -2.37
C ALA A 22 7.65 -22.57 -2.69
N THR A 23 7.25 -21.85 -1.64
CA THR A 23 6.60 -20.55 -1.76
C THR A 23 7.56 -19.46 -1.33
N SER A 24 7.46 -18.29 -1.97
CA SER A 24 8.23 -17.10 -1.60
C SER A 24 7.30 -15.91 -1.51
N THR A 25 7.61 -15.01 -0.57
CA THR A 25 6.79 -13.82 -0.30
C THR A 25 7.49 -12.60 -0.89
N ILE A 26 6.74 -11.82 -1.67
CA ILE A 26 7.17 -10.51 -2.17
C ILE A 26 6.35 -9.47 -1.43
N LYS A 27 7.00 -8.65 -0.61
CA LYS A 27 6.37 -7.51 0.06
C LYS A 27 6.39 -6.33 -0.91
N VAL A 28 5.27 -5.62 -1.02
CA VAL A 28 5.20 -4.42 -1.84
C VAL A 28 4.67 -3.28 -1.00
N GLY A 29 5.51 -2.26 -0.79
CA GLY A 29 5.12 -1.00 -0.17
C GLY A 29 4.64 0.00 -1.22
N TYR A 30 3.54 0.70 -0.95
CA TYR A 30 3.05 1.81 -1.76
C TYR A 30 3.00 3.08 -0.91
N ASN A 31 3.59 4.17 -1.41
CA ASN A 31 3.49 5.48 -0.77
C ASN A 31 2.18 6.17 -1.19
N ALA A 32 1.21 6.21 -0.27
CA ALA A 32 -0.11 6.80 -0.43
C ALA A 32 -0.13 8.33 -0.15
N ALA A 33 0.91 9.07 -0.53
CA ALA A 33 0.96 10.52 -0.32
C ALA A 33 -0.08 11.31 -1.13
N ALA A 34 -0.53 10.77 -2.26
CA ALA A 34 -1.56 11.36 -3.09
C ALA A 34 -2.92 10.70 -2.86
N GLU A 35 -3.94 11.51 -2.63
CA GLU A 35 -5.34 11.07 -2.52
C GLU A 35 -5.87 10.59 -3.88
N GLY A 36 -6.84 9.68 -3.85
CA GLY A 36 -7.53 9.18 -5.05
C GLY A 36 -7.18 7.76 -5.45
N GLN A 37 -7.66 7.35 -6.61
CA GLN A 37 -7.46 5.99 -7.12
C GLN A 37 -6.01 5.80 -7.57
N PHE A 38 -5.39 4.69 -7.17
CA PHE A 38 -4.12 4.24 -7.70
C PHE A 38 -4.27 2.88 -8.37
N SER A 39 -3.48 2.69 -9.43
CA SER A 39 -3.24 1.41 -10.08
C SER A 39 -1.76 1.37 -10.45
N LYS A 40 -1.02 0.44 -9.84
CA LYS A 40 0.43 0.29 -9.97
C LYS A 40 0.77 -1.12 -10.38
N THR A 41 1.78 -1.25 -11.21
CA THR A 41 2.16 -2.54 -11.79
C THR A 41 3.52 -2.96 -11.26
N VAL A 42 3.62 -4.21 -10.84
CA VAL A 42 4.86 -4.85 -10.40
C VAL A 42 5.15 -6.03 -11.33
N THR A 43 6.30 -5.99 -11.98
CA THR A 43 6.74 -7.03 -12.91
C THR A 43 7.79 -7.90 -12.24
N ILE A 44 7.53 -9.19 -12.17
CA ILE A 44 8.40 -10.20 -11.58
C ILE A 44 9.05 -10.98 -12.72
N PHE A 45 10.37 -10.90 -12.83
CA PHE A 45 11.17 -11.69 -13.76
C PHE A 45 11.75 -12.92 -13.04
N PHE A 46 11.52 -14.11 -13.58
CA PHE A 46 11.97 -15.40 -13.06
C PHE A 46 12.46 -16.30 -14.19
N ASN A 47 13.26 -17.31 -13.86
CA ASN A 47 13.79 -18.31 -14.81
C ASN A 47 14.43 -17.70 -16.09
N GLY A 48 15.13 -16.57 -15.96
CA GLY A 48 15.88 -15.92 -17.05
C GLY A 48 15.03 -15.14 -18.05
N ASN A 49 13.94 -15.73 -18.56
CA ASN A 49 13.12 -15.15 -19.63
C ASN A 49 11.62 -15.08 -19.32
N GLN A 50 11.19 -15.56 -18.15
CA GLN A 50 9.77 -15.53 -17.79
C GLN A 50 9.47 -14.26 -16.99
N MET A 51 8.31 -13.67 -17.26
CA MET A 51 7.81 -12.52 -16.52
C MET A 51 6.37 -12.74 -16.09
N LYS A 52 6.02 -12.26 -14.89
CA LYS A 52 4.67 -12.25 -14.36
C LYS A 52 4.36 -10.87 -13.84
N THR A 53 3.22 -10.35 -14.25
CA THR A 53 2.79 -9.00 -13.93
C THR A 53 1.73 -9.05 -12.85
N LEU A 54 1.90 -8.26 -11.80
CA LEU A 54 0.95 -8.09 -10.71
C LEU A 54 0.48 -6.65 -10.69
N VAL A 55 -0.83 -6.43 -10.62
CA VAL A 55 -1.43 -5.09 -10.54
C VAL A 55 -1.96 -4.90 -9.13
N ILE A 56 -1.57 -3.77 -8.53
CA ILE A 56 -2.01 -3.33 -7.21
C ILE A 56 -2.85 -2.10 -7.42
N SER A 57 -4.13 -2.17 -7.05
CA SER A 57 -5.06 -1.06 -7.17
C SER A 57 -5.79 -0.81 -5.85
N GLY A 58 -6.20 0.43 -5.66
CA GLY A 58 -6.94 0.86 -4.47
C GLY A 58 -7.23 2.34 -4.51
N THR A 59 -7.85 2.85 -3.45
CA THR A 59 -8.23 4.26 -3.34
C THR A 59 -7.65 4.81 -2.04
N VAL A 60 -6.87 5.87 -2.13
CA VAL A 60 -6.34 6.60 -0.97
C VAL A 60 -7.39 7.62 -0.56
N TYR A 61 -7.94 7.43 0.64
CA TYR A 61 -8.86 8.38 1.26
C TYR A 61 -8.08 9.43 2.04
N LYS A 62 -8.60 10.66 2.04
CA LYS A 62 -8.08 11.73 2.88
C LYS A 62 -8.14 11.32 4.35
N THR A 63 -7.05 11.52 5.08
CA THR A 63 -7.08 11.42 6.53
C THR A 63 -8.09 12.46 7.06
N PRO A 64 -9.12 12.06 7.82
CA PRO A 64 -10.01 13.04 8.43
C PRO A 64 -9.19 14.03 9.26
N ALA A 65 -9.55 15.31 9.21
CA ALA A 65 -8.83 16.38 9.92
C ALA A 65 -8.82 16.20 11.46
N THR A 66 -9.57 15.23 11.96
CA THR A 66 -9.60 14.82 13.36
C THR A 66 -9.23 13.34 13.45
N SER A 67 -8.16 13.04 14.16
CA SER A 67 -7.68 11.68 14.45
C SER A 67 -8.59 10.91 15.42
N ALA A 68 -9.65 11.53 15.90
CA ALA A 68 -10.68 10.96 16.74
C ALA A 68 -12.07 11.39 16.22
N PRO A 69 -13.09 10.51 16.22
CA PRO A 69 -14.46 10.95 16.03
C PRO A 69 -14.76 12.04 17.07
N ALA A 70 -15.34 13.16 16.64
CA ALA A 70 -15.71 14.23 17.55
C ALA A 70 -16.66 13.66 18.61
N ASN A 71 -16.22 13.61 19.88
CA ASN A 71 -17.09 13.19 20.96
C ASN A 71 -18.12 14.30 21.21
N ALA A 72 -19.35 14.09 20.73
CA ALA A 72 -20.45 15.04 20.85
C ALA A 72 -20.69 15.53 22.29
N SER A 73 -20.31 14.72 23.29
CA SER A 73 -20.43 15.04 24.72
C SER A 73 -19.55 16.22 25.14
N ILE A 74 -18.37 16.42 24.54
CA ILE A 74 -17.46 17.54 24.87
C ILE A 74 -18.03 18.88 24.38
N SER A 75 -18.73 18.87 23.24
CA SER A 75 -19.39 20.07 22.70
C SER A 75 -20.57 20.51 23.57
N LEU A 76 -21.33 19.54 24.10
CA LEU A 76 -22.45 19.81 25.01
C LEU A 76 -21.97 20.42 26.34
N LEU A 77 -20.91 19.85 26.94
CA LEU A 77 -20.36 20.33 28.21
C LEU A 77 -19.77 21.75 28.13
N LYS A 78 -19.27 22.17 26.97
CA LYS A 78 -18.79 23.55 26.74
C LYS A 78 -19.92 24.57 26.58
N GLN A 79 -21.11 24.14 26.13
CA GLN A 79 -22.28 25.00 26.00
C GLN A 79 -23.02 25.21 27.33
N THR A 80 -22.95 24.25 28.25
CA THR A 80 -23.63 24.33 29.56
C THR A 80 -22.90 25.25 30.56
N ASN A 81 -21.64 25.63 30.29
CA ASN A 81 -20.83 26.49 31.15
C ASN A 81 -20.64 27.92 30.59
N GLN A 82 -21.54 28.38 29.71
CA GLN A 82 -21.65 29.80 29.32
C GLN A 82 -22.95 30.40 29.85
#